data_AF-A0A9N7N497-F1
#
_entry.id   AF-A0A9N7N497-F1
#
_cell.length_a   1.000
_cell.length_b   1.000
_cell.length_c   1.000
_cell.angle_alpha   90.00
_cell.angle_beta   90.00
_cell.angle_gamma   90.00
#
_symmetry.space_group_name_H-M   'P 1'
#
loop_
_entity.id
_entity.type
_entity.pdbx_description
1 polymer ?
#
loop_
_entity_poly.entity_id
_entity_poly.type
_entity_poly.pdbx_seq_one_letter_code
_entity_poly.pdbx_strand_id
1 'polypeptide(L)'
;MLRVSRSCSHLRKVQKRKVGAVKKWQKSDPQGSFETWKKLSEANSALEMHLNNLSQFSETNSDAYRITIDKCSKLTSEKWAEGAVGPYQIEVIKALLGARYSMLSIRTTMRKMGEAAEIPIEPESQTSLLDTTMNTKGVLLAGIPGAGGFDAVFAITLGASSSNVVKVWSSLNVLALLVRENPRGVHLEANDPRTTKITNSVSNIHIG
;
A
#
# COMPACT_ATOMS: atom_id res chain seq x y z
N MET A 1 -6.30 -16.75 -7.62
CA MET A 1 -7.30 -15.90 -8.31
C MET A 1 -8.68 -16.27 -7.78
N LEU A 2 -9.11 -15.71 -6.65
CA LEU A 2 -10.46 -15.89 -6.11
C LEU A 2 -11.25 -14.63 -6.47
N ARG A 3 -12.15 -14.80 -7.43
CA ARG A 3 -13.00 -13.75 -7.98
C ARG A 3 -14.20 -13.61 -7.04
N VAL A 4 -14.21 -12.59 -6.19
CA VAL A 4 -15.44 -12.20 -5.49
C VAL A 4 -16.40 -11.66 -6.55
N SER A 5 -17.36 -12.50 -6.96
CA SER A 5 -18.41 -12.14 -7.91
C SER A 5 -19.48 -11.27 -7.23
N ARG A 6 -19.12 -10.06 -6.80
CA ARG A 6 -20.06 -8.94 -6.91
C ARG A 6 -19.93 -8.44 -8.33
N SER A 7 -20.99 -8.56 -9.13
CA SER A 7 -20.98 -8.34 -10.58
C SER A 7 -20.04 -7.19 -10.96
N CYS A 8 -18.98 -7.49 -11.71
CA CYS A 8 -17.94 -6.54 -12.12
C CYS A 8 -18.54 -5.27 -12.78
N SER A 9 -19.78 -5.36 -13.28
CA SER A 9 -20.58 -4.23 -13.77
C SER A 9 -20.95 -3.21 -12.66
N HIS A 10 -21.31 -3.65 -11.46
CA HIS A 10 -21.75 -2.81 -10.35
C HIS A 10 -20.58 -2.04 -9.74
N LEU A 11 -19.44 -2.70 -9.47
CA LEU A 11 -18.22 -2.05 -8.98
C LEU A 11 -17.73 -0.97 -9.97
N ARG A 12 -17.75 -1.27 -11.27
CA ARG A 12 -17.41 -0.28 -12.32
C ARG A 12 -18.38 0.90 -12.36
N LYS A 13 -19.68 0.69 -12.15
CA LYS A 13 -20.66 1.79 -12.06
C LYS A 13 -20.39 2.68 -10.83
N VAL A 14 -20.10 2.08 -9.68
CA VAL A 14 -19.78 2.82 -8.44
C VAL A 14 -18.49 3.63 -8.59
N GLN A 15 -17.43 3.05 -9.16
CA GLN A 15 -16.17 3.77 -9.41
C GLN A 15 -16.36 4.93 -10.41
N LYS A 16 -17.08 4.71 -11.52
CA LYS A 16 -17.41 5.78 -12.48
C LYS A 16 -18.22 6.92 -11.86
N ARG A 17 -19.15 6.61 -10.94
CA ARG A 17 -19.91 7.62 -10.19
C ARG A 17 -19.00 8.51 -9.36
N LYS A 18 -17.99 7.95 -8.67
CA LYS A 18 -17.03 8.76 -7.89
C LYS A 18 -16.25 9.73 -8.76
N VAL A 19 -15.71 9.24 -9.87
CA VAL A 19 -14.98 10.09 -10.84
C VAL A 19 -15.90 11.18 -11.42
N GLY A 20 -17.15 10.85 -11.70
CA GLY A 20 -18.15 11.82 -12.16
C GLY A 20 -18.45 12.92 -11.14
N ALA A 21 -18.62 12.57 -9.87
CA ALA A 21 -18.85 13.52 -8.78
C ALA A 21 -17.67 14.48 -8.60
N VAL A 22 -16.45 13.94 -8.60
CA VAL A 22 -15.21 14.72 -8.56
C VAL A 22 -15.12 15.70 -9.73
N LYS A 23 -15.41 15.26 -10.96
CA LYS A 23 -15.43 16.14 -12.14
C LYS A 23 -16.52 17.22 -12.05
N LYS A 24 -17.66 16.91 -11.44
CA LYS A 24 -18.72 17.90 -11.20
C LYS A 24 -18.24 18.96 -10.20
N TRP A 25 -17.63 18.53 -9.09
CA TRP A 25 -17.03 19.42 -8.09
C TRP A 25 -15.95 20.32 -8.69
N GLN A 26 -15.03 19.77 -9.49
CA GLN A 26 -14.00 20.55 -10.20
C GLN A 26 -14.57 21.69 -11.03
N LYS A 27 -15.74 21.48 -11.68
CA LYS A 27 -16.41 22.52 -12.47
C LYS A 27 -17.10 23.57 -11.60
N SER A 28 -17.64 23.17 -10.44
CA SER A 28 -18.34 24.09 -9.54
C SER A 28 -17.41 24.90 -8.66
N ASP A 29 -16.20 24.39 -8.37
CA ASP A 29 -15.17 25.08 -7.59
C ASP A 29 -13.77 24.88 -8.21
N PRO A 30 -13.45 25.62 -9.29
CA PRO A 30 -12.17 25.48 -9.98
C PRO A 30 -10.96 25.83 -9.10
N GLN A 31 -11.07 26.84 -8.23
CA GLN A 31 -9.96 27.26 -7.39
C GLN A 31 -9.68 26.27 -6.26
N GLY A 32 -10.71 25.85 -5.51
CA GLY A 32 -10.54 24.88 -4.42
C GLY A 32 -10.11 23.51 -4.95
N SER A 33 -10.61 23.11 -6.11
CA SER A 33 -10.15 21.88 -6.76
C SER A 33 -8.71 21.98 -7.27
N PHE A 34 -8.30 23.09 -7.87
CA PHE A 34 -6.91 23.31 -8.27
C PHE A 34 -5.94 23.19 -7.09
N GLU A 35 -6.22 23.88 -5.97
CA GLU A 35 -5.39 23.82 -4.76
C GLU A 35 -5.31 22.41 -4.18
N THR A 36 -6.41 21.67 -4.21
CA THR A 36 -6.45 20.27 -3.75
C THR A 36 -5.62 19.37 -4.66
N TRP A 37 -5.71 19.53 -5.99
CA TRP A 37 -4.90 18.77 -6.95
C TRP A 37 -3.43 19.07 -6.83
N LYS A 38 -3.07 20.35 -6.65
CA LYS A 38 -1.70 20.77 -6.44
C LYS A 38 -1.09 20.09 -5.21
N LYS A 39 -1.77 20.15 -4.07
CA LYS A 39 -1.33 19.47 -2.83
C LYS A 39 -1.21 17.97 -3.00
N LEU A 40 -2.15 17.33 -3.69
CA LEU A 40 -2.10 15.89 -3.98
C LEU A 40 -0.89 15.55 -4.87
N SER A 41 -0.64 16.37 -5.89
CA SER A 41 0.51 16.20 -6.79
C SER A 41 1.83 16.35 -6.04
N GLU A 42 1.97 17.39 -5.22
CA GLU A 42 3.16 17.62 -4.39
C GLU A 42 3.42 16.45 -3.45
N ALA A 43 2.38 15.95 -2.77
CA ALA A 43 2.50 14.81 -1.87
C ALA A 43 2.86 13.50 -2.62
N ASN A 44 2.30 13.28 -3.80
CA ASN A 44 2.66 12.14 -4.66
C ASN A 44 4.12 12.22 -5.13
N SER A 45 4.57 13.38 -5.60
CA SER A 45 5.97 13.59 -6.02
C SER A 45 6.94 13.43 -4.85
N ALA A 46 6.57 13.90 -3.65
CA ALA A 46 7.37 13.68 -2.45
C ALA A 46 7.44 12.18 -2.08
N LEU A 47 6.33 11.44 -2.16
CA LEU A 47 6.33 9.99 -1.93
C LEU A 47 7.25 9.29 -2.94
N GLU A 48 7.12 9.60 -4.23
CA GLU A 48 7.97 9.06 -5.29
C GLU A 48 9.46 9.32 -5.02
N MET A 49 9.81 10.57 -4.69
CA MET A 49 11.18 10.93 -4.32
C MET A 49 11.72 10.07 -3.18
N HIS A 50 10.93 9.87 -2.10
CA HIS A 50 11.37 9.04 -0.98
C HIS A 50 11.52 7.56 -1.35
N LEU A 51 10.62 7.01 -2.18
CA LEU A 51 10.72 5.63 -2.67
C LEU A 51 11.95 5.45 -3.58
N ASN A 52 12.25 6.42 -4.44
CA ASN A 52 13.44 6.41 -5.29
C ASN A 52 14.72 6.48 -4.45
N ASN A 53 14.76 7.32 -3.42
CA ASN A 53 15.88 7.36 -2.47
C ASN A 53 16.08 6.01 -1.78
N LEU A 54 14.99 5.34 -1.34
CA LEU A 54 15.09 4.01 -0.74
C LEU A 54 15.63 2.97 -1.71
N SER A 55 15.25 3.03 -2.99
CA SER A 55 15.81 2.19 -4.05
C SER A 55 17.32 2.44 -4.19
N GLN A 56 17.73 3.70 -4.32
CA GLN A 56 19.14 4.08 -4.43
C GLN A 56 19.97 3.65 -3.21
N PHE A 57 19.42 3.81 -2.00
CA PHE A 57 20.08 3.35 -0.78
C PHE A 57 20.29 1.84 -0.81
N SER A 58 19.27 1.07 -1.20
CA SER A 58 19.36 -0.39 -1.28
C SER A 58 20.47 -0.90 -2.23
N GLU A 59 20.79 -0.13 -3.26
CA GLU A 59 21.88 -0.40 -4.21
C GLU A 59 23.25 0.06 -3.68
N THR A 60 23.30 1.24 -3.06
CA THR A 60 24.56 1.87 -2.60
C THR A 60 25.22 1.10 -1.45
N ASN A 61 24.42 0.63 -0.48
CA ASN A 61 24.93 -0.18 0.63
C ASN A 61 23.84 -1.17 1.09
N SER A 62 23.71 -2.25 0.33
CA SER A 62 22.64 -3.24 0.51
C SER A 62 22.59 -3.86 1.91
N ASP A 63 23.75 -4.14 2.52
CA ASP A 63 23.80 -4.75 3.85
C ASP A 63 23.34 -3.78 4.94
N ALA A 64 23.86 -2.55 4.95
CA ALA A 64 23.43 -1.53 5.92
C ALA A 64 21.96 -1.15 5.74
N TYR A 65 21.48 -1.08 4.49
CA TYR A 65 20.07 -0.90 4.18
C TYR A 65 19.23 -2.03 4.75
N ARG A 66 19.56 -3.30 4.45
CA ARG A 66 18.82 -4.48 4.93
C ARG A 66 18.78 -4.56 6.46
N ILE A 67 19.90 -4.28 7.14
CA ILE A 67 19.96 -4.23 8.62
C ILE A 67 19.00 -3.14 9.15
N THR A 68 18.96 -1.98 8.50
CA THR A 68 18.06 -0.89 8.87
C THR A 68 16.59 -1.27 8.67
N ILE A 69 16.24 -1.85 7.50
CA ILE A 69 14.88 -2.31 7.21
C ILE A 69 14.44 -3.40 8.20
N ASP A 70 15.30 -4.38 8.50
CA ASP A 70 14.99 -5.45 9.46
C ASP A 70 14.74 -4.89 10.86
N LYS A 71 15.56 -3.93 11.31
CA LYS A 71 15.37 -3.25 12.59
C LYS A 71 14.04 -2.49 12.64
N CYS A 72 13.77 -1.65 11.64
CA CYS A 72 12.52 -0.88 11.56
C CYS A 72 11.28 -1.79 11.46
N SER A 73 11.40 -2.96 10.82
CA SER A 73 10.28 -3.90 10.66
C SER A 73 9.72 -4.45 11.97
N LYS A 74 10.53 -4.43 13.05
CA LYS A 74 10.17 -4.95 14.38
C LYS A 74 9.57 -3.88 15.30
N LEU A 75 9.52 -2.64 14.84
CA LEU A 75 9.15 -1.45 15.62
C LEU A 75 7.96 -0.73 14.99
N THR A 76 7.30 0.12 15.78
CA THR A 76 6.36 1.13 15.26
C THR A 76 7.16 2.32 14.73
N SER A 77 6.53 3.14 13.88
CA SER A 77 7.21 4.25 13.20
C SER A 77 7.87 5.26 14.14
N GLU A 78 7.26 5.49 15.29
CA GLU A 78 7.70 6.47 16.28
C GLU A 78 9.08 6.10 16.84
N LYS A 79 9.40 4.80 16.85
CA LYS A 79 10.63 4.24 17.41
C LYS A 79 11.74 4.00 16.37
N TRP A 80 11.50 4.28 15.09
CA TRP A 80 12.51 4.00 14.05
C TRP A 80 13.78 4.82 14.26
N ALA A 81 13.67 6.07 14.70
CA ALA A 81 14.81 6.96 14.90
C ALA A 81 15.65 6.61 16.15
N GLU A 82 15.05 6.01 17.18
CA GLU A 82 15.68 5.70 18.49
C GLU A 82 16.87 4.74 18.38
N GLY A 83 17.02 4.06 17.23
CA GLY A 83 18.04 3.05 17.00
C GLY A 83 19.06 3.38 15.91
N ALA A 84 19.10 4.60 15.38
CA ALA A 84 20.02 4.94 14.30
C ALA A 84 21.46 5.12 14.82
N VAL A 85 22.41 4.33 14.32
CA VAL A 85 23.80 4.29 14.83
C VAL A 85 24.81 4.96 13.89
N GLY A 86 24.36 5.50 12.74
CA GLY A 86 25.26 6.15 11.78
C GLY A 86 24.54 6.95 10.69
N PRO A 87 25.27 7.81 9.95
CA PRO A 87 24.69 8.77 9.01
C PRO A 87 23.89 8.11 7.90
N TYR A 88 24.38 7.00 7.34
CA TYR A 88 23.66 6.27 6.30
C TYR A 88 22.31 5.73 6.79
N GLN A 89 22.28 5.10 7.98
CA GLN A 89 21.05 4.58 8.58
C GLN A 89 20.05 5.71 8.88
N ILE A 90 20.54 6.86 9.34
CA ILE A 90 19.72 8.05 9.58
C ILE A 90 19.02 8.49 8.27
N GLU A 91 19.73 8.54 7.14
CA GLU A 91 19.13 8.92 5.85
C GLU A 91 18.10 7.91 5.34
N VAL A 92 18.35 6.60 5.52
CA VAL A 92 17.35 5.57 5.22
C VAL A 92 16.09 5.77 6.06
N ILE A 93 16.23 5.98 7.37
CA ILE A 93 15.09 6.21 8.28
C ILE A 93 14.34 7.50 7.92
N LYS A 94 15.06 8.57 7.56
CA LYS A 94 14.45 9.82 7.08
C LYS A 94 13.61 9.57 5.82
N ALA A 95 14.12 8.79 4.86
CA ALA A 95 13.35 8.45 3.66
C ALA A 95 12.11 7.58 3.98
N LEU A 96 12.22 6.63 4.91
CA LEU A 96 11.07 5.83 5.37
C LEU A 96 9.99 6.71 6.02
N LEU A 97 10.39 7.60 6.94
CA LEU A 97 9.46 8.53 7.60
C LEU A 97 8.87 9.53 6.60
N GLY A 98 9.68 10.04 5.69
CA GLY A 98 9.23 10.92 4.61
C GLY A 98 8.15 10.27 3.74
N ALA A 99 8.39 9.04 3.26
CA ALA A 99 7.39 8.27 2.50
C ALA A 99 6.09 8.10 3.29
N ARG A 100 6.19 7.80 4.59
CA ARG A 100 5.04 7.65 5.48
C ARG A 100 4.24 8.94 5.60
N TYR A 101 4.89 10.08 5.83
CA TYR A 101 4.23 11.38 5.93
C TYR A 101 3.60 11.80 4.60
N SER A 102 4.27 11.57 3.48
CA SER A 102 3.68 11.82 2.16
C SER A 102 2.42 10.99 1.93
N MET A 103 2.39 9.71 2.32
CA MET A 103 1.18 8.88 2.22
C MET A 103 0.04 9.43 3.10
N LEU A 104 0.33 9.88 4.32
CA LEU A 104 -0.68 10.51 5.18
C LEU A 104 -1.25 11.79 4.56
N SER A 105 -0.41 12.61 3.94
CA SER A 105 -0.82 13.80 3.19
C SER A 105 -1.68 13.45 1.98
N ILE A 106 -1.33 12.39 1.23
CA ILE A 106 -2.14 11.87 0.11
C ILE A 106 -3.52 11.45 0.61
N ARG A 107 -3.59 10.61 1.65
CA ARG A 107 -4.87 10.16 2.24
C ARG A 107 -5.74 11.32 2.69
N THR A 108 -5.14 12.26 3.43
CA THR A 108 -5.84 13.46 3.91
C THR A 108 -6.40 14.30 2.76
N THR A 109 -5.61 14.49 1.70
CA THR A 109 -6.01 15.27 0.53
C THR A 109 -7.12 14.56 -0.26
N MET A 110 -7.00 13.24 -0.44
CA MET A 110 -8.03 12.40 -1.08
C MET A 110 -9.34 12.38 -0.29
N ARG A 111 -9.28 12.39 1.04
CA ARG A 111 -10.47 12.50 1.89
C ARG A 111 -11.17 13.85 1.73
N LYS A 112 -10.42 14.96 1.81
CA LYS A 112 -10.94 16.31 1.57
C LYS A 112 -11.56 16.49 0.19
N MET A 113 -10.93 15.90 -0.83
CA MET A 113 -11.49 15.82 -2.18
C MET A 113 -12.84 15.08 -2.18
N GLY A 114 -12.94 13.97 -1.44
CA GLY A 114 -14.18 13.22 -1.28
C GLY A 114 -15.28 14.02 -0.58
N GLU A 115 -14.94 14.71 0.51
CA GLU A 115 -15.86 15.59 1.24
C GLU A 115 -16.40 16.70 0.34
N ALA A 116 -15.53 17.42 -0.38
CA ALA A 116 -15.92 18.49 -1.28
C ALA A 116 -16.74 18.01 -2.49
N ALA A 117 -16.49 16.78 -2.94
CA ALA A 117 -17.26 16.13 -4.02
C ALA A 117 -18.47 15.32 -3.52
N GLU A 118 -18.79 15.38 -2.22
CA GLU A 118 -19.88 14.64 -1.57
C GLU A 118 -19.85 13.13 -1.88
N ILE A 119 -18.65 12.54 -1.90
CA ILE A 119 -18.45 11.14 -2.21
C ILE A 119 -17.40 10.50 -1.29
N PRO A 120 -17.64 9.30 -0.75
CA PRO A 120 -16.70 8.68 0.19
C PRO A 120 -15.52 8.05 -0.57
N ILE A 121 -14.52 8.86 -0.92
CA ILE A 121 -13.24 8.40 -1.50
C ILE A 121 -12.46 7.62 -0.44
N GLU A 122 -12.31 8.20 0.75
CA GLU A 122 -11.81 7.51 1.95
C GLU A 122 -12.87 7.60 3.04
N PRO A 123 -13.83 6.64 3.09
CA PRO A 123 -14.84 6.60 4.13
C PRO A 123 -14.25 6.48 5.54
N GLU A 124 -15.00 6.88 6.57
CA GLU A 124 -14.57 6.82 7.97
C GLU A 124 -14.14 5.41 8.42
N SER A 125 -14.88 4.38 8.03
CA SER A 125 -14.52 2.99 8.35
C SER A 125 -13.17 2.57 7.74
N GLN A 126 -12.87 3.05 6.53
CA GLN A 126 -11.57 2.82 5.89
C GLN A 126 -10.47 3.67 6.49
N THR A 127 -10.78 4.90 6.93
CA THR A 127 -9.87 5.74 7.70
C THR A 127 -9.41 5.02 8.97
N SER A 128 -10.36 4.53 9.78
CA SER A 128 -10.06 3.83 11.03
C SER A 128 -9.24 2.56 10.82
N LEU A 129 -9.58 1.76 9.79
CA LEU A 129 -8.81 0.58 9.40
C LEU A 129 -7.38 0.94 9.00
N LEU A 130 -7.21 1.97 8.16
CA LEU A 130 -5.90 2.39 7.68
C LEU A 130 -5.05 3.03 8.77
N ASP A 131 -5.64 3.76 9.71
CA ASP A 131 -4.91 4.34 10.85
C ASP A 131 -4.40 3.24 11.79
N THR A 132 -5.25 2.24 12.07
CA THR A 132 -4.83 1.03 12.79
C THR A 132 -3.72 0.28 12.05
N THR A 133 -3.86 0.16 10.73
CA THR A 133 -2.87 -0.49 9.86
C THR A 133 -1.54 0.26 9.90
N MET A 134 -1.55 1.60 9.75
CA MET A 134 -0.35 2.42 9.82
C MET A 134 0.35 2.21 11.16
N ASN A 135 -0.37 2.21 12.29
CA ASN A 135 0.21 2.02 13.61
C ASN A 135 0.75 0.59 13.89
N THR A 136 0.61 -0.33 12.94
CA THR A 136 1.14 -1.69 13.07
C THR A 136 2.65 -1.73 12.82
N LYS A 137 3.37 -2.52 13.64
CA LYS A 137 4.83 -2.69 13.53
C LYS A 137 5.25 -3.11 12.14
N GLY A 138 6.24 -2.39 11.60
CA GLY A 138 6.83 -2.66 10.29
C GLY A 138 5.98 -2.21 9.09
N VAL A 139 4.82 -1.59 9.28
CA VAL A 139 4.10 -0.97 8.16
C VAL A 139 4.81 0.31 7.76
N LEU A 140 5.15 0.46 6.47
CA LEU A 140 5.68 1.69 5.90
C LEU A 140 4.56 2.67 5.60
N LEU A 141 3.61 2.24 4.78
CA LEU A 141 2.49 3.04 4.32
C LEU A 141 1.28 2.18 4.00
N ALA A 142 0.09 2.76 4.00
CA ALA A 142 -1.16 2.09 3.67
C ALA A 142 -2.14 3.10 3.04
N GLY A 143 -3.08 2.64 2.23
CA GLY A 143 -4.04 3.50 1.56
C GLY A 143 -5.18 2.74 0.87
N ILE A 144 -6.07 3.50 0.22
CA ILE A 144 -7.14 2.96 -0.60
C ILE A 144 -6.73 3.02 -2.07
N PRO A 145 -6.75 1.92 -2.83
CA PRO A 145 -6.37 1.91 -4.22
C PRO A 145 -7.47 2.48 -5.13
N GLY A 146 -7.06 2.97 -6.31
CA GLY A 146 -7.97 3.41 -7.37
C GLY A 146 -8.85 4.60 -6.97
N ALA A 147 -10.13 4.56 -7.35
CA ALA A 147 -11.08 5.65 -7.08
C ALA A 147 -11.54 5.74 -5.61
N GLY A 148 -11.07 4.86 -4.74
CA GLY A 148 -11.46 4.84 -3.34
C GLY A 148 -12.76 4.10 -3.03
N GLY A 149 -13.25 4.25 -1.80
CA GLY A 149 -14.45 3.63 -1.25
C GLY A 149 -14.16 2.41 -0.40
N PHE A 150 -15.10 1.46 -0.38
CA PHE A 150 -15.09 0.36 0.59
C PHE A 150 -14.50 -0.96 0.06
N ASP A 151 -13.98 -0.98 -1.17
CA ASP A 151 -13.70 -2.23 -1.91
C ASP A 151 -12.42 -2.92 -1.44
N ALA A 152 -11.34 -2.17 -1.29
CA ALA A 152 -10.04 -2.71 -0.93
C ALA A 152 -9.18 -1.66 -0.21
N VAL A 153 -8.16 -2.13 0.50
CA VAL A 153 -7.05 -1.34 1.02
C VAL A 153 -5.73 -2.02 0.65
N PHE A 154 -4.64 -1.28 0.71
CA PHE A 154 -3.30 -1.85 0.58
C PHE A 154 -2.42 -1.38 1.75
N ALA A 155 -1.39 -2.17 2.04
CA ALA A 155 -0.32 -1.82 2.95
C ALA A 155 1.02 -2.28 2.36
N ILE A 156 2.05 -1.45 2.50
CA ILE A 156 3.44 -1.80 2.21
C ILE A 156 4.14 -2.02 3.54
N THR A 157 4.79 -3.17 3.69
CA THR A 157 5.44 -3.60 4.93
C THR A 157 6.93 -3.78 4.74
N LEU A 158 7.71 -3.47 5.78
CA LEU A 158 9.16 -3.63 5.83
C LEU A 158 9.53 -5.07 6.20
N GLY A 159 10.54 -5.63 5.54
CA GLY A 159 11.05 -6.97 5.85
C GLY A 159 9.96 -8.06 5.87
N ALA A 160 9.97 -8.90 6.91
CA ALA A 160 9.01 -10.00 7.07
C ALA A 160 7.76 -9.64 7.91
N SER A 161 7.43 -8.35 8.04
CA SER A 161 6.37 -7.87 8.97
C SER A 161 4.94 -8.03 8.47
N SER A 162 4.72 -8.57 7.26
CA SER A 162 3.36 -8.74 6.70
C SER A 162 2.43 -9.57 7.58
N SER A 163 2.96 -10.52 8.37
CA SER A 163 2.19 -11.32 9.32
C SER A 163 1.48 -10.47 10.40
N ASN A 164 2.05 -9.32 10.78
CA ASN A 164 1.41 -8.42 11.73
C ASN A 164 0.16 -7.78 11.12
N VAL A 165 0.26 -7.33 9.87
CA VAL A 165 -0.88 -6.75 9.14
C VAL A 165 -1.96 -7.80 8.91
N VAL A 166 -1.59 -9.02 8.52
CA VAL A 166 -2.54 -10.12 8.34
C VAL A 166 -3.33 -10.40 9.63
N LYS A 167 -2.66 -10.40 10.78
CA LYS A 167 -3.33 -10.58 12.09
C LYS A 167 -4.31 -9.45 12.39
N VAL A 168 -3.87 -8.20 12.24
CA VAL A 168 -4.71 -7.01 12.46
C VAL A 168 -5.92 -7.03 11.52
N TRP A 169 -5.71 -7.21 10.22
CA TRP A 169 -6.79 -7.27 9.24
C TRP A 169 -7.77 -8.41 9.51
N SER A 170 -7.27 -9.60 9.89
CA SER A 170 -8.14 -10.73 10.25
C SER A 170 -9.05 -10.41 11.44
N SER A 171 -8.51 -9.73 12.47
CA SER A 171 -9.32 -9.28 13.62
C SER A 171 -10.38 -8.22 13.28
N LEU A 172 -10.22 -7.54 12.13
CA LEU A 172 -11.14 -6.53 11.61
C LEU A 172 -12.00 -7.06 10.46
N ASN A 173 -12.06 -8.39 10.25
CA ASN A 173 -12.79 -9.06 9.17
C ASN A 173 -12.36 -8.62 7.76
N VAL A 174 -11.09 -8.26 7.59
CA VAL A 174 -10.48 -7.90 6.30
C VAL A 174 -9.62 -9.06 5.82
N LEU A 175 -9.94 -9.59 4.64
CA LEU A 175 -9.15 -10.66 4.01
C LEU A 175 -7.85 -10.09 3.42
N ALA A 176 -6.71 -10.56 3.93
CA ALA A 176 -5.42 -10.20 3.38
C ALA A 176 -5.03 -11.09 2.19
N LEU A 177 -4.72 -10.46 1.05
CA LEU A 177 -4.05 -11.12 -0.07
C LEU A 177 -2.58 -10.71 -0.05
N LEU A 178 -1.70 -11.61 0.40
CA LEU A 178 -0.26 -11.32 0.41
C LEU A 178 0.29 -11.37 -1.01
N VAL A 179 0.80 -10.24 -1.48
CA VAL A 179 1.51 -10.10 -2.74
C VAL A 179 2.96 -9.72 -2.43
N ARG A 180 3.90 -10.34 -3.14
CA ARG A 180 5.31 -9.93 -3.15
C ARG A 180 5.61 -9.30 -4.49
N GLU A 181 6.62 -8.44 -4.52
CA GLU A 181 7.15 -7.93 -5.78
C GLU A 181 7.45 -9.10 -6.73
N ASN A 182 6.98 -8.98 -7.97
CA ASN A 182 7.33 -9.90 -9.03
C ASN A 182 7.97 -9.10 -10.18
N PRO A 183 9.30 -9.18 -10.35
CA PRO A 183 9.99 -8.46 -11.42
C PRO A 183 9.73 -9.08 -12.80
N ARG A 184 9.17 -10.29 -12.86
CA ARG A 184 8.83 -10.98 -14.10
C ARG A 184 7.41 -10.58 -14.46
N GLY A 185 7.27 -9.59 -15.34
CA GLY A 185 5.99 -9.13 -15.86
C GLY A 185 5.26 -10.24 -16.65
N VAL A 186 5.25 -10.16 -17.97
CA VAL A 186 4.70 -11.24 -18.80
C VAL A 186 5.76 -12.34 -18.93
N HIS A 187 5.38 -13.57 -18.60
CA HIS A 187 6.25 -14.74 -18.71
C HIS A 187 5.48 -15.87 -19.41
N LEU A 188 6.10 -16.50 -20.41
CA LEU A 188 5.55 -17.71 -21.03
C LEU A 188 5.79 -18.90 -20.09
N GLU A 189 4.73 -19.44 -19.53
CA GLU A 189 4.83 -20.66 -18.73
C GLU A 189 4.94 -21.86 -19.67
N ALA A 190 6.01 -22.65 -19.53
CA ALA A 190 6.27 -23.81 -20.39
C ALA A 190 5.25 -24.96 -20.19
N ASN A 191 4.53 -24.98 -19.06
CA ASN A 191 3.55 -26.00 -18.68
C ASN A 191 2.44 -25.37 -17.83
N ASP A 192 1.26 -26.00 -17.76
CA ASP A 192 0.16 -25.56 -16.87
C ASP A 192 0.60 -25.62 -15.40
N PRO A 193 0.72 -24.49 -14.67
CA PRO A 193 1.21 -24.47 -13.30
C PRO A 193 0.28 -25.21 -12.31
N ARG A 194 -0.95 -25.53 -12.70
CA ARG A 194 -1.88 -26.33 -11.90
C ARG A 194 -1.52 -27.82 -11.88
N THR A 195 -0.81 -28.32 -12.89
CA THR A 195 -0.42 -29.75 -12.96
C THR A 195 0.85 -30.03 -12.14
N THR A 196 1.71 -29.04 -11.93
CA THR A 196 3.00 -29.18 -11.23
C THR A 196 2.89 -29.49 -9.74
N LYS A 197 1.81 -29.04 -9.06
CA LYS A 197 1.58 -29.37 -7.63
C LYS A 197 1.03 -30.78 -7.43
N ILE A 198 0.34 -31.32 -8.45
CA ILE A 198 -0.26 -32.64 -8.40
C ILE A 198 0.83 -33.70 -8.61
N THR A 199 1.72 -33.51 -9.58
CA THR A 199 2.80 -34.46 -9.87
C THR A 199 3.74 -34.67 -8.68
N ASN A 200 4.19 -33.61 -8.00
CA ASN A 200 5.08 -33.75 -6.84
C ASN A 200 4.44 -34.47 -5.64
N SER A 201 3.11 -34.43 -5.51
CA SER A 201 2.41 -35.11 -4.41
C SER A 201 2.17 -36.60 -4.72
N VAL A 202 2.11 -36.97 -5.99
CA VAL A 202 1.90 -38.36 -6.44
C VAL A 202 3.23 -39.15 -6.46
N SER A 203 4.37 -38.49 -6.71
CA SER A 203 5.70 -39.14 -6.71
C SER A 203 6.17 -39.66 -5.34
N ASN A 204 5.56 -39.24 -4.24
CA ASN A 204 5.92 -39.64 -2.88
C ASN A 204 5.09 -40.80 -2.31
N ILE A 205 4.17 -41.37 -3.11
CA ILE A 205 3.45 -42.59 -2.74
C ILE A 205 4.28 -43.78 -3.21
N HIS A 206 5.24 -44.22 -2.39
CA HIS A 206 5.83 -45.55 -2.54
C HIS A 206 4.79 -46.58 -2.08
N ILE A 207 4.21 -47.32 -3.04
CA ILE A 207 3.62 -48.63 -2.76
C ILE A 207 4.75 -49.63 -2.99
N GLY A 208 5.28 -50.19 -1.90
CA GLY A 208 6.35 -51.18 -1.87
C GLY A 208 6.82 -51.40 -0.46
#